data_AF-A0A1B9LPM4-F1
#
_entry.id   AF-A0A1B9LPM4-F1
#
_cell.length_a   1.000
_cell.length_b   1.000
_cell.length_c   1.000
_cell.angle_alpha   90.00
_cell.angle_beta   90.00
_cell.angle_gamma   90.00
#
_symmetry.space_group_name_H-M   'P 1'
#
loop_
_entity.id
_entity.type
_entity.pdbx_description
1 polymer ?
#
loop_
_entity_poly.entity_id
_entity_poly.type
_entity_poly.pdbx_seq_one_letter_code
_entity_poly.pdbx_strand_id
1 'polypeptide(L)'
;MKDKDKYSIELLRLKESEKKLFSAKYYFKKSNLYFDQLLFALKILSEQGTALRFVRDEDFDDKELDNLIPIVIEISIGGNIDHIPIARDILFKYRHNNIVKKTLPKMVLKYLDSSDDFIYRRIAELLLELNYKELKNSFINKCKKSENKDIVEIYNDFYEKYK
;
A
#
# COMPACT_ATOMS: atom_id res chain seq x y z
N MET A 1 14.73 -15.40 -40.33
CA MET A 1 14.88 -16.34 -39.20
C MET A 1 16.21 -16.08 -38.46
N LYS A 2 16.46 -14.85 -37.97
CA LYS A 2 17.79 -14.41 -37.49
C LYS A 2 17.87 -13.94 -36.02
N ASP A 3 16.77 -13.92 -35.27
CA ASP A 3 16.76 -13.40 -33.88
C ASP A 3 16.76 -14.47 -32.78
N LYS A 4 16.67 -15.76 -33.13
CA LYS A 4 16.61 -16.83 -32.12
C LYS A 4 17.96 -17.13 -31.44
N ASP A 5 19.08 -16.71 -32.04
CA ASP A 5 20.43 -16.98 -31.51
C ASP A 5 20.97 -15.86 -30.62
N LYS A 6 20.21 -14.77 -30.40
CA LYS A 6 20.66 -13.58 -29.67
C LYS A 6 20.15 -13.49 -28.23
N TYR A 7 19.17 -14.32 -27.88
CA TYR A 7 18.51 -14.28 -26.58
C TYR A 7 18.63 -15.62 -25.88
N SER A 8 18.90 -15.58 -24.58
CA SER A 8 18.93 -16.80 -23.77
C SER A 8 17.53 -17.43 -23.69
N ILE A 9 17.49 -18.72 -23.38
CA ILE A 9 16.24 -19.47 -23.22
C ILE A 9 15.39 -18.86 -22.09
N GLU A 10 16.02 -18.36 -21.03
CA GLU A 10 15.37 -17.69 -19.90
C GLU A 10 14.65 -16.42 -20.35
N LEU A 11 15.30 -15.58 -21.17
CA LEU A 11 14.68 -14.37 -21.68
C LEU A 11 13.51 -14.66 -22.64
N LEU A 12 13.62 -15.72 -23.45
CA LEU A 12 12.52 -16.16 -24.30
C LEU A 12 11.32 -16.65 -23.46
N ARG A 13 11.58 -17.43 -22.40
CA ARG A 13 10.54 -17.89 -21.45
C ARG A 13 9.91 -16.74 -20.68
N LEU A 14 10.70 -15.74 -20.28
CA LEU A 14 10.19 -14.53 -19.64
C LEU A 14 9.21 -13.81 -20.57
N LYS A 15 9.61 -13.53 -21.82
CA LYS A 15 8.74 -12.87 -22.82
C LYS A 15 7.44 -13.64 -23.08
N GLU A 16 7.50 -14.97 -23.11
CA GLU A 16 6.29 -15.80 -23.25
C GLU A 16 5.38 -15.69 -22.02
N SER A 17 5.98 -15.73 -20.83
CA SER A 17 5.26 -15.62 -19.56
C SER A 17 4.61 -14.25 -19.40
N GLU A 18 5.29 -13.17 -19.80
CA GLU A 18 4.74 -11.81 -19.83
C GLU A 18 3.51 -11.70 -20.74
N LYS A 19 3.56 -12.31 -21.94
CA LYS A 19 2.41 -12.33 -22.86
C LYS A 19 1.22 -13.09 -22.28
N LYS A 20 1.48 -14.24 -21.64
CA LYS A 20 0.44 -15.03 -20.97
C LYS A 20 -0.15 -14.25 -19.80
N LEU A 21 0.69 -13.61 -18.99
CA LEU A 21 0.26 -12.77 -17.88
C LEU A 21 -0.60 -11.61 -18.38
N PHE A 22 -0.16 -10.88 -19.41
CA PHE A 22 -0.93 -9.78 -20.01
C PHE A 22 -2.32 -10.24 -20.47
N SER A 23 -2.40 -11.38 -21.15
CA SER A 23 -3.67 -11.94 -21.61
C SER A 23 -4.56 -12.35 -20.43
N ALA A 24 -4.00 -13.01 -19.42
CA ALA A 24 -4.72 -13.39 -18.21
C ALA A 24 -5.25 -12.16 -17.46
N LYS A 25 -4.42 -11.11 -17.30
CA LYS A 25 -4.84 -9.82 -16.72
C LYS A 25 -6.03 -9.24 -17.49
N TYR A 26 -5.97 -9.23 -18.83
CA TYR A 26 -7.04 -8.72 -19.67
C TYR A 26 -8.36 -9.47 -19.44
N TYR A 27 -8.35 -10.80 -19.47
CA TYR A 27 -9.56 -11.60 -19.26
C TYR A 27 -10.09 -11.50 -17.84
N PHE A 28 -9.21 -11.46 -16.83
CA PHE A 28 -9.61 -11.30 -15.45
C PHE A 28 -10.37 -9.98 -15.22
N LYS A 29 -9.91 -8.87 -15.82
CA LYS A 29 -10.62 -7.58 -15.77
C LYS A 29 -12.00 -7.59 -16.44
N LYS A 30 -12.25 -8.52 -17.36
CA LYS A 30 -13.55 -8.68 -18.03
C LYS A 30 -14.53 -9.54 -17.22
N SER A 31 -14.06 -10.16 -16.14
CA SER A 31 -14.92 -10.87 -15.20
C SER A 31 -15.92 -9.92 -14.56
N ASN A 32 -17.19 -10.34 -14.47
CA ASN A 32 -18.22 -9.63 -13.72
C ASN A 32 -17.95 -9.64 -12.20
N LEU A 33 -17.02 -10.48 -11.74
CA LEU A 33 -16.59 -10.59 -10.34
C LEU A 33 -15.20 -9.98 -10.10
N TYR A 34 -14.66 -9.22 -11.07
CA TYR A 34 -13.28 -8.73 -11.03
C TYR A 34 -12.96 -8.00 -9.71
N PHE A 35 -13.78 -7.02 -9.33
CA PHE A 35 -13.53 -6.22 -8.14
C PHE A 35 -13.66 -7.06 -6.85
N ASP A 36 -14.70 -7.89 -6.73
CA ASP A 36 -14.89 -8.76 -5.56
C ASP A 36 -13.76 -9.77 -5.40
N GLN A 37 -13.29 -10.36 -6.51
CA GLN A 37 -12.15 -11.28 -6.51
C GLN A 37 -10.85 -10.57 -6.18
N LEU A 38 -10.68 -9.31 -6.60
CA LEU A 38 -9.53 -8.50 -6.23
C LEU A 38 -9.51 -8.21 -4.73
N LEU A 39 -10.65 -7.79 -4.15
CA LEU A 39 -10.80 -7.58 -2.70
C LEU A 39 -10.55 -8.86 -1.90
N PHE A 40 -11.01 -10.01 -2.41
CA PHE A 40 -10.75 -11.31 -1.80
C PHE A 40 -9.26 -11.67 -1.84
N ALA A 41 -8.61 -11.52 -2.99
CA ALA A 41 -7.20 -11.81 -3.17
C ALA A 41 -6.29 -10.92 -2.28
N LEU A 42 -6.68 -9.66 -2.02
CA LEU A 42 -5.96 -8.79 -1.07
C LEU A 42 -5.91 -9.34 0.36
N LYS A 43 -6.83 -10.24 0.74
CA LYS A 43 -6.87 -10.87 2.07
C LYS A 43 -6.07 -12.16 2.15
N ILE A 44 -5.62 -12.71 1.02
CA ILE A 44 -4.87 -13.97 0.96
C ILE A 44 -3.40 -13.65 0.77
N LEU A 45 -2.55 -13.99 1.74
CA LEU A 45 -1.14 -13.61 1.72
C LEU A 45 -0.40 -14.05 0.44
N SER A 46 -0.67 -15.25 -0.08
CA SER A 46 -0.05 -15.75 -1.32
C SER A 46 -0.44 -14.96 -2.57
N GLU A 47 -1.63 -14.34 -2.57
CA GLU A 47 -2.19 -13.61 -3.71
C GLU A 47 -2.04 -12.08 -3.55
N GLN A 48 -1.87 -11.60 -2.32
CA GLN A 48 -1.91 -10.18 -1.96
C GLN A 48 -0.93 -9.35 -2.77
N GLY A 49 0.30 -9.84 -2.98
CA GLY A 49 1.30 -9.15 -3.79
C GLY A 49 0.87 -8.99 -5.26
N THR A 50 0.22 -10.00 -5.83
CA THR A 50 -0.35 -9.90 -7.18
C THR A 50 -1.53 -8.94 -7.20
N ALA A 51 -2.47 -9.07 -6.26
CA ALA A 51 -3.64 -8.19 -6.16
C ALA A 51 -3.25 -6.72 -6.00
N LEU A 52 -2.27 -6.39 -5.15
CA LEU A 52 -1.76 -5.03 -4.98
C LEU A 52 -1.19 -4.46 -6.29
N ARG A 53 -0.48 -5.27 -7.10
CA ARG A 53 0.01 -4.81 -8.41
C ARG A 53 -1.14 -4.47 -9.36
N PHE A 54 -2.21 -5.26 -9.37
CA PHE A 54 -3.41 -4.91 -10.14
C PHE A 54 -4.02 -3.60 -9.63
N VAL A 55 -4.14 -3.44 -8.31
CA VAL A 55 -4.69 -2.20 -7.73
C VAL A 55 -3.84 -0.97 -8.10
N ARG A 56 -2.51 -1.09 -8.05
CA ARG A 56 -1.60 0.00 -8.38
C ARG A 56 -1.70 0.40 -9.86
N ASP A 57 -1.77 -0.60 -10.73
CA ASP A 57 -1.69 -0.41 -12.18
C ASP A 57 -3.04 0.10 -12.78
N GLU A 58 -4.16 -0.02 -12.05
CA GLU A 58 -5.50 0.37 -12.51
C GLU A 58 -6.08 1.59 -11.79
N ASP A 59 -7.04 2.25 -12.44
CA ASP A 59 -7.86 3.31 -11.85
C ASP A 59 -9.19 2.73 -11.35
N PHE A 60 -9.61 3.17 -10.17
CA PHE A 60 -10.86 2.76 -9.53
C PHE A 60 -11.74 3.99 -9.27
N ASP A 61 -13.06 3.80 -9.35
CA ASP A 61 -14.00 4.86 -9.02
C ASP A 61 -14.13 5.06 -7.49
N ASP A 62 -14.81 6.13 -7.07
CA ASP A 62 -14.96 6.45 -5.64
C ASP A 62 -15.69 5.33 -4.85
N LYS A 63 -16.62 4.58 -5.45
CA LYS A 63 -17.32 3.48 -4.76
C LYS A 63 -16.39 2.29 -4.54
N GLU A 64 -15.56 1.99 -5.52
CA GLU A 64 -14.53 0.96 -5.41
C GLU A 64 -13.46 1.39 -4.40
N LEU A 65 -13.01 2.63 -4.44
CA LEU A 65 -12.03 3.17 -3.51
C LEU A 65 -12.52 3.15 -2.05
N ASP A 66 -13.81 3.40 -1.79
CA ASP A 66 -14.38 3.32 -0.44
C ASP A 66 -14.19 1.93 0.19
N ASN A 67 -14.22 0.86 -0.62
CA ASN A 67 -14.01 -0.51 -0.17
C ASN A 67 -12.52 -0.91 -0.15
N LEU A 68 -11.75 -0.39 -1.10
CA LEU A 68 -10.36 -0.75 -1.33
C LEU A 68 -9.39 -0.05 -0.36
N ILE A 69 -9.55 1.25 -0.18
CA ILE A 69 -8.62 2.08 0.59
C ILE A 69 -8.42 1.59 2.03
N PRO A 70 -9.46 1.15 2.77
CA PRO A 70 -9.26 0.60 4.10
C PRO A 70 -8.27 -0.57 4.13
N ILE A 71 -8.41 -1.51 3.19
CA ILE A 71 -7.55 -2.70 3.10
C ILE A 71 -6.11 -2.29 2.77
N VAL A 72 -5.94 -1.35 1.84
CA VAL A 72 -4.62 -0.86 1.45
C VAL A 72 -3.92 -0.16 2.63
N ILE A 73 -4.67 0.61 3.44
CA ILE A 73 -4.12 1.23 4.66
C ILE A 73 -3.66 0.15 5.65
N GLU A 74 -4.46 -0.88 5.89
CA GLU A 74 -4.09 -1.99 6.79
C GLU A 74 -2.80 -2.66 6.36
N ILE A 75 -2.67 -2.96 5.07
CA ILE A 75 -1.46 -3.58 4.51
C ILE A 75 -0.26 -2.63 4.63
N SER A 76 -0.44 -1.33 4.36
CA SER A 76 0.66 -0.33 4.40
C SER A 76 1.25 -0.10 5.80
N ILE A 77 0.52 -0.45 6.86
CA ILE A 77 0.91 -0.28 8.26
C ILE A 77 1.26 -1.63 8.89
N GLY A 78 0.32 -2.57 8.91
CA GLY A 78 0.45 -3.85 9.61
C GLY A 78 0.73 -5.06 8.71
N GLY A 79 0.84 -4.87 7.39
CA GLY A 79 0.97 -5.96 6.43
C GLY A 79 2.35 -6.61 6.38
N ASN A 80 2.48 -7.55 5.44
CA ASN A 80 3.74 -8.20 5.10
C ASN A 80 4.76 -7.16 4.57
N ILE A 81 6.01 -7.28 4.99
CA ILE A 81 7.09 -6.33 4.67
C ILE A 81 7.31 -6.15 3.16
N ASP A 82 7.13 -7.21 2.37
CA ASP A 82 7.31 -7.18 0.92
C ASP A 82 6.14 -6.48 0.20
N HIS A 83 4.99 -6.39 0.86
CA HIS A 83 3.76 -5.82 0.32
C HIS A 83 3.54 -4.37 0.72
N ILE A 84 4.13 -3.93 1.84
CA ILE A 84 4.02 -2.56 2.34
C ILE A 84 4.40 -1.52 1.26
N PRO A 85 5.53 -1.62 0.55
CA PRO A 85 5.90 -0.61 -0.45
C PRO A 85 4.83 -0.43 -1.53
N ILE A 86 4.28 -1.53 -2.05
CA ILE A 86 3.26 -1.48 -3.10
C ILE A 86 1.95 -0.90 -2.55
N ALA A 87 1.58 -1.21 -1.31
CA ALA A 87 0.42 -0.61 -0.66
C ALA A 87 0.57 0.91 -0.48
N ARG A 88 1.77 1.37 -0.11
CA ARG A 88 2.08 2.80 -0.01
C ARG A 88 2.06 3.50 -1.36
N ASP A 89 2.57 2.87 -2.42
CA ASP A 89 2.47 3.40 -3.80
C ASP A 89 1.01 3.67 -4.20
N ILE A 90 0.10 2.75 -3.86
CA ILE A 90 -1.34 2.92 -4.10
C ILE A 90 -1.89 4.12 -3.33
N LEU A 91 -1.58 4.24 -2.04
CA LEU A 91 -2.04 5.39 -1.25
C LEU A 91 -1.44 6.70 -1.77
N PHE A 92 -0.19 6.69 -2.21
CA PHE A 92 0.45 7.85 -2.82
C PHE A 92 -0.24 8.26 -4.11
N LYS A 93 -0.59 7.31 -4.99
CA LYS A 93 -1.39 7.55 -6.21
C LYS A 93 -2.68 8.29 -5.88
N TYR A 94 -3.39 7.85 -4.84
CA TYR A 94 -4.69 8.42 -4.42
C TYR A 94 -4.60 9.48 -3.31
N ARG A 95 -3.42 10.02 -2.98
CA ARG A 95 -3.21 10.92 -1.83
C ARG A 95 -4.05 12.20 -1.86
N HIS A 96 -4.54 12.63 -3.02
CA HIS A 96 -5.39 13.80 -3.13
C HIS A 96 -6.90 13.49 -3.11
N ASN A 97 -7.28 12.20 -3.23
CA ASN A 97 -8.66 11.74 -3.16
C ASN A 97 -9.23 11.91 -1.74
N ASN A 98 -10.49 12.33 -1.66
CA ASN A 98 -11.16 12.63 -0.39
C ASN A 98 -11.39 11.38 0.47
N ILE A 99 -11.54 10.21 -0.13
CA ILE A 99 -11.70 8.93 0.56
C ILE A 99 -10.43 8.63 1.35
N VAL A 100 -9.25 8.73 0.73
CA VAL A 100 -7.97 8.53 1.43
C VAL A 100 -7.81 9.52 2.57
N LYS A 101 -8.06 10.81 2.32
CA LYS A 101 -7.96 11.86 3.34
C LYS A 101 -8.90 11.63 4.54
N LYS A 102 -10.11 11.11 4.31
CA LYS A 102 -11.10 10.84 5.36
C LYS A 102 -10.85 9.53 6.10
N THR A 103 -10.40 8.50 5.39
CA THR A 103 -10.25 7.14 5.93
C THR A 103 -8.94 6.98 6.68
N LEU A 104 -7.83 7.52 6.16
CA LEU A 104 -6.50 7.36 6.77
C LEU A 104 -6.44 7.81 8.24
N PRO A 105 -6.89 9.01 8.63
CA PRO A 105 -6.85 9.42 10.05
C PRO A 105 -7.62 8.44 10.96
N LYS A 106 -8.81 8.00 10.53
CA LYS A 106 -9.65 7.08 11.30
C LYS A 106 -8.98 5.73 11.52
N MET A 107 -8.27 5.24 10.52
CA MET A 107 -7.59 3.94 10.60
C MET A 107 -6.29 4.04 11.38
N VAL A 108 -5.49 5.09 11.16
CA VAL A 108 -4.28 5.34 11.94
C VAL A 108 -4.60 5.35 13.44
N LEU A 109 -5.68 6.02 13.85
CA LEU A 109 -6.10 6.05 15.26
C LEU A 109 -6.25 4.65 15.88
N LYS A 110 -6.78 3.65 15.13
CA LYS A 110 -6.93 2.27 15.62
C LYS A 110 -5.58 1.59 15.91
N TYR A 111 -4.54 1.97 15.18
CA TYR A 111 -3.20 1.43 15.39
C TYR A 111 -2.45 2.11 16.53
N LEU A 112 -2.85 3.32 16.93
CA LEU A 112 -2.16 4.03 18.01
C LEU A 112 -2.42 3.44 19.39
N ASP A 113 -3.37 2.51 19.52
CA ASP A 113 -3.66 1.81 20.77
C ASP A 113 -2.77 0.58 20.99
N SER A 114 -1.98 0.15 19.99
CA SER A 114 -1.17 -1.08 20.09
C SER A 114 0.08 -0.95 20.96
N SER A 115 0.53 0.27 21.27
CA SER A 115 1.83 0.58 21.91
C SER A 115 3.07 -0.05 21.24
N ASP A 116 2.93 -0.52 20.00
CA ASP A 116 3.96 -1.17 19.20
C ASP A 116 4.76 -0.11 18.42
N ASP A 117 6.05 0.04 18.75
CA ASP A 117 6.94 1.03 18.16
C ASP A 117 7.18 0.79 16.66
N PHE A 118 7.19 -0.46 16.19
CA PHE A 118 7.30 -0.77 14.76
C PHE A 118 6.08 -0.24 13.99
N ILE A 119 4.88 -0.42 14.53
CA ILE A 119 3.65 0.12 13.94
C ILE A 119 3.70 1.64 13.91
N TYR A 120 4.14 2.29 15.00
CA TYR A 120 4.31 3.74 15.04
C TYR A 120 5.33 4.21 14.00
N ARG A 121 6.46 3.52 13.83
CA ARG A 121 7.47 3.90 12.82
C ARG A 121 6.92 3.78 11.40
N ARG A 122 6.17 2.71 11.11
CA ARG A 122 5.52 2.53 9.80
C ARG A 122 4.46 3.60 9.52
N ILE A 123 3.72 4.03 10.54
CA ILE A 123 2.81 5.18 10.42
C ILE A 123 3.61 6.45 10.14
N ALA A 124 4.72 6.66 10.84
CA ALA A 124 5.53 7.85 10.68
C ALA A 124 6.07 7.99 9.24
N GLU A 125 6.55 6.89 8.66
CA GLU A 125 7.00 6.83 7.27
C GLU A 125 5.85 7.05 6.28
N LEU A 126 4.72 6.38 6.48
CA LEU A 126 3.53 6.56 5.62
C LEU A 126 3.09 8.02 5.57
N LEU A 127 3.01 8.68 6.73
CA LEU A 127 2.59 10.08 6.80
C LEU A 127 3.61 11.05 6.20
N LEU A 128 4.91 10.69 6.23
CA LEU A 128 5.96 11.42 5.52
C LEU A 128 5.73 11.36 4.01
N GLU A 129 5.51 10.16 3.48
CA GLU A 129 5.30 9.91 2.05
C GLU A 129 4.02 10.60 1.51
N LEU A 130 2.91 10.53 2.26
CA LEU A 130 1.64 11.12 1.85
C LEU A 130 1.56 12.65 2.07
N ASN A 131 2.44 13.18 2.92
CA ASN A 131 2.54 14.59 3.28
C ASN A 131 1.24 15.22 3.83
N TYR A 132 0.51 14.51 4.69
CA TYR A 132 -0.69 15.03 5.34
C TYR A 132 -0.34 15.82 6.60
N LYS A 133 -0.16 17.14 6.45
CA LYS A 133 0.36 18.04 7.50
C LYS A 133 -0.37 17.94 8.84
N GLU A 134 -1.70 17.99 8.84
CA GLU A 134 -2.49 17.94 10.08
C GLU A 134 -2.33 16.60 10.80
N LEU A 135 -2.39 15.49 10.05
CA LEU A 135 -2.24 14.14 10.60
C LEU A 135 -0.81 13.90 11.12
N LYS A 136 0.22 14.36 10.38
CA LYS A 136 1.62 14.37 10.82
C LYS A 136 1.79 15.06 12.18
N ASN A 137 1.25 16.27 12.31
CA ASN A 137 1.34 17.05 13.55
C ASN A 137 0.60 16.38 14.71
N SER A 138 -0.58 15.85 14.46
CA SER A 138 -1.34 15.11 15.48
C SER A 138 -0.58 13.85 15.93
N PHE A 139 -0.03 13.10 14.99
CA PHE A 139 0.72 11.87 15.25
C PHE A 139 2.00 12.15 16.05
N ILE A 140 2.85 13.09 15.60
CA ILE A 140 4.13 13.38 16.24
C ILE A 140 3.94 13.91 17.68
N ASN A 141 2.88 14.70 17.92
CA ASN A 141 2.52 15.15 19.26
C ASN A 141 2.07 14.01 20.17
N LYS A 142 1.41 12.98 19.63
CA LYS A 142 1.06 11.77 20.40
C LYS A 142 2.32 10.98 20.75
N CYS A 143 3.26 10.83 19.82
CA CYS A 143 4.56 10.19 20.11
C CYS A 143 5.32 10.90 21.23
N LYS A 144 5.40 12.23 21.19
CA LYS A 144 6.08 13.06 22.21
C LYS A 144 5.52 12.86 23.63
N LYS A 145 4.21 12.61 23.74
CA LYS A 145 3.49 12.49 25.02
C LYS A 145 3.38 11.04 25.51
N SER A 146 3.97 10.09 24.78
CA SER A 146 3.94 8.68 25.14
C SER A 146 4.76 8.40 26.40
N GLU A 147 4.32 7.47 27.23
CA GLU A 147 5.10 6.91 28.34
C GLU A 147 6.11 5.85 27.85
N ASN A 148 5.87 5.26 26.68
CA ASN A 148 6.81 4.35 26.03
C ASN A 148 7.96 5.13 25.37
N LYS A 149 9.20 4.90 25.84
CA LYS A 149 10.42 5.56 25.36
C LYS A 149 10.71 5.28 23.88
N ASP A 150 10.40 4.08 23.39
CA ASP A 150 10.64 3.69 21.99
C ASP A 150 9.73 4.50 21.05
N ILE A 151 8.50 4.78 21.50
CA ILE A 151 7.57 5.67 20.78
C ILE A 151 8.03 7.13 20.85
N VAL A 152 8.60 7.58 21.99
CA VAL A 152 9.18 8.93 22.10
C VAL A 152 10.38 9.09 21.16
N GLU A 153 11.17 8.04 20.93
CA GLU A 153 12.28 8.07 19.97
C GLU A 153 11.80 8.39 18.55
N ILE A 154 10.64 7.86 18.14
CA ILE A 154 10.03 8.16 16.84
C ILE A 154 9.72 9.66 16.70
N TYR A 155 9.35 10.36 17.78
CA TYR A 155 9.23 11.81 17.74
C TYR A 155 10.55 12.47 17.36
N ASN A 156 11.66 12.08 18.00
CA ASN A 156 12.97 12.64 17.75
C ASN A 156 13.43 12.39 16.30
N ASP A 157 13.18 11.18 15.78
CA ASP A 157 13.60 10.77 14.43
C ASP A 157 12.87 11.47 13.29
N PHE A 158 11.61 11.87 13.51
CA PHE A 158 10.73 12.35 12.46
C PHE A 158 10.30 13.82 12.62
N TYR A 159 10.45 14.44 13.79
CA TYR A 159 10.01 15.82 14.02
C TYR A 159 10.59 16.82 13.01
N GLU A 160 11.90 16.76 12.75
CA GLU A 160 12.55 17.64 11.77
C GLU A 160 12.14 17.32 10.32
N LYS A 161 11.90 16.04 10.01
CA LYS A 161 11.45 15.58 8.69
C LYS A 161 10.02 16.02 8.38
N TYR A 162 9.25 16.40 9.41
CA TYR A 162 7.84 16.75 9.29
C TYR A 162 7.60 18.24 9.09
N LYS A 163 8.59 19.09 9.37
CA LYS A 163 8.59 20.53 9.09
C LYS A 163 8.41 20.80 7.60
#